data_AF-R5BAJ3-F1
#
_entry.id   AF-R5BAJ3-F1
#
_cell.length_a   1.000
_cell.length_b   1.000
_cell.length_c   1.000
_cell.angle_alpha   90.00
_cell.angle_beta   90.00
_cell.angle_gamma   90.00
#
_symmetry.space_group_name_H-M   'P 1'
#
loop_
_entity.id
_entity.type
_entity.pdbx_description
1 polymer ?
#
loop_
_entity_poly.entity_id
_entity_poly.type
_entity_poly.pdbx_seq_one_letter_code
_entity_poly.pdbx_strand_id
1 'polypeptide(L)'
;MGRLAAYSGNKDVSILDPGCGLAILSCALIEHIVQEIVPEHISLTLYETDKKVVPLTEDVLSYLKTWCGDRKVKLDYQLNESDFVLEKCECLDGTDTIFGDLSGTEKFDYIISNPPYFKLAKDDIHTRSCASIVDGQTNIYALFMAICAKLVAEDGQMIFITPRSFASGRYFQSFRDFLFQHVSIDLIHLFNTRKDTFAKDEVLQELVIIRMVPAGNGKLITVSYSQGISDLDHPYQKKYAASEIVDVSSEEKVVYLPVDGRDEAILSLFRSWDGNMEKPEPFRTNGPREEEMDCVTKSLKKAAEELKVPIIVLSQLQRGPDRPQMDDISDSKDLKELADVIILMHNGIGWDKIDGQIIGEFIIAKNTRGNIGTVELTCDLKQGKFYEEIISDGVTMKAFRITPKRIRRSNGQVLTPEMSVVVSTNLSNPFNNGAKEVAEAYMRIYGFDYKRSCCCKTDFDCVLLG
;
A
#
# COMPACT_ATOMS: atom_id res chain seq x y z
N MET A 1 22.74 -6.15 0.18
CA MET A 1 22.62 -4.73 -0.22
C MET A 1 23.91 -4.21 -0.82
N GLY A 2 25.04 -4.14 -0.10
CA GLY A 2 26.33 -3.69 -0.67
C GLY A 2 26.70 -4.39 -1.99
N ARG A 3 26.66 -5.72 -2.03
CA ARG A 3 26.89 -6.54 -3.24
C ARG A 3 25.92 -6.31 -4.41
N LEU A 4 24.79 -5.65 -4.15
CA LEU A 4 23.83 -5.28 -5.18
C LEU A 4 24.21 -3.95 -5.84
N ALA A 5 25.26 -3.27 -5.41
CA ALA A 5 25.74 -2.08 -6.09
C ALA A 5 26.58 -2.47 -7.31
N ALA A 6 26.32 -1.83 -8.45
CA ALA A 6 27.16 -1.94 -9.64
C ALA A 6 28.34 -0.95 -9.51
N TYR A 7 29.56 -1.40 -9.65
CA TYR A 7 30.72 -0.54 -9.40
C TYR A 7 31.01 0.40 -10.59
N SER A 8 31.18 1.71 -10.33
CA SER A 8 31.44 2.74 -11.37
C SER A 8 32.92 2.96 -11.72
N GLY A 9 33.86 2.49 -10.89
CA GLY A 9 35.31 2.62 -11.12
C GLY A 9 35.91 3.95 -10.63
N ASN A 10 35.10 4.83 -10.05
CA ASN A 10 35.50 6.16 -9.60
C ASN A 10 36.49 6.10 -8.43
N LYS A 11 37.47 7.02 -8.43
CA LYS A 11 38.44 7.20 -7.35
C LYS A 11 37.89 8.00 -6.18
N ASP A 12 37.04 8.98 -6.49
CA ASP A 12 36.29 9.78 -5.54
C ASP A 12 34.83 9.34 -5.64
N VAL A 13 34.27 8.87 -4.52
CA VAL A 13 32.93 8.28 -4.48
C VAL A 13 32.03 9.06 -3.53
N SER A 14 30.87 9.52 -4.00
CA SER A 14 29.84 10.16 -3.17
C SER A 14 28.70 9.20 -2.82
N ILE A 15 28.36 9.13 -1.52
CA ILE A 15 27.34 8.22 -0.98
C ILE A 15 26.32 9.01 -0.16
N LEU A 16 25.03 8.73 -0.39
CA LEU A 16 23.92 9.24 0.43
C LEU A 16 23.17 8.09 1.11
N ASP A 17 22.98 8.21 2.44
CA ASP A 17 22.07 7.39 3.23
C ASP A 17 21.04 8.29 3.93
N PRO A 18 19.86 8.52 3.33
CA PRO A 18 18.90 9.54 3.75
C PRO A 18 18.11 9.16 5.02
N GLY A 19 18.30 7.96 5.54
CA GLY A 19 17.63 7.46 6.75
C GLY A 19 18.48 6.35 7.35
N CYS A 20 19.63 6.72 7.91
CA CYS A 20 20.73 5.79 8.09
C CYS A 20 20.59 4.87 9.29
N GLY A 21 19.80 5.23 10.31
CA GLY A 21 19.81 4.50 11.58
C GLY A 21 21.23 4.47 12.14
N LEU A 22 21.70 3.26 12.46
CA LEU A 22 23.08 2.99 12.89
C LEU A 22 24.10 2.92 11.73
N ALA A 23 23.76 3.40 10.53
CA ALA A 23 24.60 3.38 9.33
C ALA A 23 25.03 1.98 8.85
N ILE A 24 24.30 0.91 9.22
CA ILE A 24 24.65 -0.47 8.87
C ILE A 24 24.70 -0.70 7.35
N LEU A 25 23.77 -0.08 6.60
CA LEU A 25 23.76 -0.19 5.15
C LEU A 25 24.92 0.59 4.51
N SER A 26 25.21 1.78 5.02
CA SER A 26 26.39 2.57 4.64
C SER A 26 27.69 1.80 4.86
N CYS A 27 27.88 1.18 6.04
CA CYS A 27 29.02 0.30 6.32
C CYS A 27 29.12 -0.85 5.31
N ALA A 28 28.02 -1.59 5.10
CA ALA A 28 28.01 -2.74 4.21
C ALA A 28 28.30 -2.36 2.74
N LEU A 29 27.86 -1.18 2.29
CA LEU A 29 28.17 -0.66 0.97
C LEU A 29 29.65 -0.28 0.86
N ILE A 30 30.17 0.50 1.80
CA ILE A 30 31.56 0.95 1.80
C ILE A 30 32.52 -0.24 1.90
N GLU A 31 32.24 -1.21 2.77
CA GLU A 31 33.04 -2.43 2.87
C GLU A 31 33.10 -3.19 1.55
N HIS A 32 31.96 -3.31 0.85
CA HIS A 32 31.92 -3.95 -0.45
C HIS A 32 32.69 -3.16 -1.52
N ILE A 33 32.49 -1.83 -1.57
CA ILE A 33 33.20 -0.96 -2.50
C ILE A 33 34.71 -1.14 -2.35
N VAL A 34 35.22 -1.02 -1.12
CA VAL A 34 36.65 -1.09 -0.78
C VAL A 34 37.25 -2.49 -1.04
N GLN A 35 36.43 -3.55 -0.99
CA GLN A 35 36.86 -4.92 -1.32
C GLN A 35 37.04 -5.14 -2.82
N GLU A 36 36.20 -4.54 -3.66
CA GLU A 36 36.25 -4.69 -5.11
C GLU A 36 37.35 -3.81 -5.72
N ILE A 37 37.38 -2.53 -5.36
CA ILE A 37 38.36 -1.54 -5.80
C ILE A 37 38.72 -0.66 -4.60
N VAL A 38 39.96 -0.18 -4.52
CA VAL A 38 40.37 0.74 -3.44
C VAL A 38 40.19 2.18 -3.93
N PRO A 39 39.06 2.87 -3.62
CA PRO A 39 38.92 4.30 -3.93
C PRO A 39 39.94 5.12 -3.15
N GLU A 40 40.28 6.30 -3.66
CA GLU A 40 41.16 7.23 -2.94
C GLU A 40 40.37 7.97 -1.85
N HIS A 41 39.10 8.30 -2.14
CA HIS A 41 38.23 9.07 -1.26
C HIS A 41 36.77 8.61 -1.33
N ILE A 42 36.11 8.61 -0.17
CA ILE A 42 34.67 8.42 -0.03
C ILE A 42 34.12 9.61 0.75
N SER A 43 33.11 10.27 0.18
CA SER A 43 32.28 11.28 0.85
C SER A 43 30.92 10.65 1.19
N LEU A 44 30.58 10.62 2.48
CA LEU A 44 29.37 9.97 2.99
C LEU A 44 28.45 10.99 3.65
N THR A 45 27.28 11.23 3.08
CA THR A 45 26.24 12.10 3.63
C THR A 45 25.14 11.23 4.24
N LEU A 46 24.82 11.43 5.52
CA LEU A 46 23.82 10.66 6.25
C LEU A 46 22.77 11.57 6.89
N TYR A 47 21.58 11.01 7.12
CA TYR A 47 20.51 11.66 7.87
C TYR A 47 19.93 10.71 8.93
N GLU A 48 19.83 11.19 10.18
CA GLU A 48 19.19 10.49 11.30
C GLU A 48 18.52 11.49 12.25
N THR A 49 17.22 11.34 12.49
CA THR A 49 16.44 12.29 13.30
C THR A 49 16.32 11.88 14.76
N ASP A 50 16.52 10.59 15.10
CA ASP A 50 16.46 10.09 16.47
C ASP A 50 17.74 10.44 17.24
N LYS A 51 17.61 11.44 18.11
CA LYS A 51 18.67 11.93 19.02
C LYS A 51 19.26 10.84 19.92
N LYS A 52 18.58 9.71 20.14
CA LYS A 52 19.11 8.58 20.91
C LYS A 52 20.01 7.68 20.07
N VAL A 53 19.78 7.64 18.76
CA VAL A 53 20.54 6.82 17.80
C VAL A 53 21.79 7.57 17.33
N VAL A 54 21.68 8.90 17.13
CA VAL A 54 22.77 9.75 16.64
C VAL A 54 24.14 9.50 17.32
N PRO A 55 24.26 9.44 18.67
CA PRO A 55 25.57 9.17 19.30
C PRO A 55 26.15 7.80 18.97
N LEU A 56 25.29 6.78 18.84
CA LEU A 56 25.71 5.43 18.47
C LEU A 56 26.13 5.37 17.00
N THR A 57 25.44 6.13 16.13
CA THR A 57 25.80 6.27 14.72
C THR A 57 27.16 6.94 14.57
N GLU A 58 27.45 8.00 15.33
CA GLU A 58 28.78 8.64 15.36
C GLU A 58 29.89 7.65 15.76
N ASP A 59 29.67 6.81 16.78
CA ASP A 59 30.64 5.78 17.17
C ASP A 59 30.92 4.79 16.02
N VAL A 60 29.87 4.36 15.31
CA VAL A 60 29.98 3.48 14.13
C VAL A 60 30.73 4.16 12.99
N LEU A 61 30.44 5.44 12.70
CA LEU A 61 31.08 6.20 11.64
C LEU A 61 32.57 6.48 11.95
N SER A 62 32.90 6.74 13.21
CA SER A 62 34.28 6.87 13.69
C SER A 62 35.07 5.56 13.52
N TYR A 63 34.45 4.43 13.84
CA TYR A 63 35.04 3.11 13.58
C TYR A 63 35.24 2.87 12.07
N LEU A 64 34.22 3.13 11.25
CA LEU A 64 34.28 2.96 9.80
C LEU A 64 35.38 3.83 9.18
N LYS A 65 35.54 5.08 9.65
CA LYS A 65 36.62 5.98 9.19
C LYS A 65 38.00 5.41 9.50
N THR A 66 38.18 4.84 10.68
CA THR A 66 39.43 4.16 11.06
C THR A 66 39.67 2.94 10.17
N TRP A 67 38.63 2.11 9.97
CA TRP A 67 38.69 0.91 9.13
C TRP A 67 39.04 1.22 7.66
N CYS A 68 38.53 2.32 7.10
CA CYS A 68 38.89 2.82 5.77
C CYS A 68 40.34 3.32 5.74
N GLY A 69 40.76 4.05 6.78
CA GLY A 69 42.12 4.57 6.91
C GLY A 69 43.20 3.47 6.88
N ASP A 70 42.96 2.36 7.57
CA ASP A 70 43.84 1.17 7.55
C ASP A 70 44.00 0.57 6.14
N ARG A 71 43.06 0.87 5.24
CA ARG A 71 43.04 0.43 3.83
C ARG A 71 43.46 1.53 2.85
N LYS A 72 43.99 2.65 3.36
CA LYS A 72 44.40 3.83 2.57
C LYS A 72 43.26 4.49 1.80
N VAL A 73 42.03 4.36 2.31
CA VAL A 73 40.85 5.04 1.79
C VAL A 73 40.51 6.21 2.72
N LYS A 74 40.45 7.43 2.20
CA LYS A 74 40.02 8.59 3.00
C LYS A 74 38.49 8.59 3.08
N LEU A 75 37.93 8.51 4.28
CA LEU A 75 36.49 8.67 4.52
C LEU A 75 36.21 10.02 5.19
N ASP A 76 35.46 10.89 4.50
CA ASP A 76 34.83 12.07 5.08
C ASP A 76 33.34 11.81 5.19
N TYR A 77 32.73 12.09 6.35
CA TYR A 77 31.31 11.89 6.56
C TYR A 77 30.65 13.14 7.15
N GLN A 78 29.37 13.32 6.83
CA GLN A 78 28.49 14.34 7.40
C GLN A 78 27.21 13.66 7.90
N LEU A 79 26.98 13.69 9.21
CA LEU A 79 25.74 13.22 9.83
C LEU A 79 24.81 14.41 10.09
N ASN A 80 23.71 14.47 9.35
CA ASN A 80 22.69 15.50 9.49
C ASN A 80 21.58 15.02 10.43
N GLU A 81 21.24 15.83 11.43
CA GLU A 81 20.18 15.52 12.39
C GLU A 81 18.81 16.15 12.05
N SER A 82 18.70 16.70 10.83
CA SER A 82 17.50 17.32 10.25
C SER A 82 16.61 16.28 9.55
N ASP A 83 15.36 16.66 9.31
CA ASP A 83 14.45 15.83 8.51
C ASP A 83 14.84 15.89 7.03
N PHE A 84 15.27 14.76 6.48
CA PHE A 84 15.71 14.64 5.10
C PHE A 84 14.66 15.10 4.09
N VAL A 85 13.40 14.73 4.30
CA VAL A 85 12.32 15.04 3.36
C VAL A 85 12.07 16.54 3.34
N LEU A 86 11.99 17.18 4.51
CA LEU A 86 11.75 18.62 4.59
C LEU A 86 12.95 19.44 4.11
N GLU A 87 14.17 18.95 4.29
CA GLU A 87 15.37 19.65 3.83
C GLU A 87 15.55 19.56 2.31
N LYS A 88 15.15 18.45 1.69
CA LYS A 88 15.42 18.19 0.28
C LYS A 88 14.18 18.24 -0.62
N CYS A 89 12.97 18.45 -0.09
CA CYS A 89 11.74 18.48 -0.89
C CYS A 89 11.75 19.56 -1.98
N GLU A 90 12.49 20.66 -1.80
CA GLU A 90 12.60 21.73 -2.80
C GLU A 90 13.13 21.23 -4.16
N CYS A 91 13.88 20.11 -4.20
CA CYS A 91 14.35 19.53 -5.46
C CYS A 91 13.22 18.95 -6.34
N LEU A 92 12.01 18.78 -5.78
CA LEU A 92 10.85 18.22 -6.47
C LEU A 92 10.08 19.27 -7.29
N ASP A 93 10.17 20.56 -6.93
CA ASP A 93 9.31 21.62 -7.49
C ASP A 93 9.77 22.18 -8.83
N GLY A 94 10.91 21.72 -9.35
CA GLY A 94 11.36 22.00 -10.73
C GLY A 94 11.54 23.49 -11.08
N THR A 95 11.50 24.39 -10.09
CA THR A 95 11.80 25.80 -10.31
C THR A 95 13.28 26.01 -10.06
N ASP A 96 14.04 26.20 -11.15
CA ASP A 96 15.26 27.01 -11.10
C ASP A 96 14.84 28.37 -10.54
N THR A 97 14.94 28.52 -9.22
CA THR A 97 14.48 29.75 -8.57
C THR A 97 15.27 30.93 -9.12
N ILE A 98 14.59 32.06 -9.35
CA ILE A 98 15.16 33.33 -9.85
C ILE A 98 16.30 33.86 -8.94
N PHE A 99 16.47 33.31 -7.73
CA PHE A 99 17.50 33.67 -6.75
C PHE A 99 18.45 32.53 -6.36
N GLY A 100 18.41 31.39 -7.05
CA GLY A 100 19.27 30.25 -6.73
C GLY A 100 19.53 29.43 -7.99
N ASP A 101 20.75 29.53 -8.50
CA ASP A 101 21.30 28.67 -9.54
C ASP A 101 21.23 27.20 -9.06
N LEU A 102 20.20 26.45 -9.44
CA LEU A 102 20.03 25.02 -9.11
C LEU A 102 20.84 24.10 -10.04
N SER A 103 21.74 24.68 -10.84
CA SER A 103 22.82 23.96 -11.54
C SER A 103 23.84 23.27 -10.60
N GLY A 104 23.67 23.41 -9.28
CA GLY A 104 24.51 22.81 -8.23
C GLY A 104 23.77 21.88 -7.25
N THR A 105 22.67 21.22 -7.64
CA THR A 105 22.08 20.18 -6.78
C THR A 105 23.08 19.04 -6.61
N GLU A 106 23.50 18.79 -5.36
CA GLU A 106 24.42 17.72 -4.98
C GLU A 106 23.96 16.37 -5.58
N LYS A 107 24.87 15.70 -6.28
CA LYS A 107 24.63 14.41 -6.93
C LYS A 107 25.45 13.31 -6.28
N PHE A 108 24.85 12.13 -6.15
CA PHE A 108 25.45 10.98 -5.50
C PHE A 108 25.67 9.81 -6.45
N ASP A 109 26.86 9.22 -6.41
CA ASP A 109 27.18 7.99 -7.14
C ASP A 109 26.37 6.80 -6.59
N TYR A 110 26.23 6.74 -5.27
CA TYR A 110 25.45 5.71 -4.59
C TYR A 110 24.47 6.33 -3.61
N ILE A 111 23.20 5.96 -3.75
CA ILE A 111 22.18 6.22 -2.72
C ILE A 111 21.74 4.87 -2.18
N ILE A 112 21.82 4.67 -0.86
CA ILE A 112 21.40 3.41 -0.22
C ILE A 112 20.50 3.71 0.96
N SER A 113 19.35 3.05 1.05
CA SER A 113 18.45 3.32 2.17
C SER A 113 17.52 2.16 2.52
N ASN A 114 17.25 2.03 3.81
CA ASN A 114 16.08 1.36 4.37
C ASN A 114 15.23 2.42 5.09
N PRO A 115 14.44 3.22 4.34
CA PRO A 115 13.71 4.35 4.90
C PRO A 115 12.64 3.88 5.92
N PRO A 116 12.13 4.78 6.78
CA PRO A 116 11.06 4.44 7.70
C PRO A 116 9.74 4.09 7.00
N TYR A 117 8.92 3.23 7.61
CA TYR A 117 7.66 2.73 7.02
C TYR A 117 6.45 3.16 7.84
N PHE A 118 5.90 4.33 7.55
CA PHE A 118 4.64 4.78 8.12
C PHE A 118 3.85 5.65 7.15
N LYS A 119 2.54 5.62 7.30
CA LYS A 119 1.63 6.42 6.48
C LYS A 119 1.59 7.85 7.00
N LEU A 120 1.61 8.81 6.09
CA LEU A 120 1.47 10.22 6.40
C LEU A 120 0.00 10.63 6.29
N ALA A 121 -0.45 11.55 7.14
CA ALA A 121 -1.77 12.15 7.00
C ALA A 121 -1.78 13.14 5.81
N LYS A 122 -2.97 13.52 5.33
CA LYS A 122 -3.10 14.46 4.19
C LYS A 122 -2.60 15.87 4.52
N ASP A 123 -2.73 16.27 5.77
CA ASP A 123 -2.35 17.57 6.31
C ASP A 123 -0.94 17.59 6.91
N ASP A 124 -0.28 16.43 6.95
CA ASP A 124 1.10 16.29 7.40
C ASP A 124 2.03 17.21 6.58
N ILE A 125 3.02 17.80 7.25
CA ILE A 125 3.94 18.75 6.63
C ILE A 125 4.70 18.12 5.46
N HIS A 126 5.12 16.86 5.57
CA HIS A 126 5.84 16.16 4.50
C HIS A 126 4.94 15.97 3.27
N THR A 127 3.68 15.58 3.49
CA THR A 127 2.69 15.42 2.42
C THR A 127 2.46 16.74 1.69
N ARG A 128 2.32 17.84 2.44
CA ARG A 128 2.11 19.18 1.86
C ARG A 128 3.34 19.68 1.10
N SER A 129 4.53 19.44 1.64
CA SER A 129 5.79 19.84 0.99
C SER A 129 6.10 19.02 -0.28
N CYS A 130 5.50 17.84 -0.44
CA CYS A 130 5.70 16.98 -1.61
C CYS A 130 4.40 16.78 -2.40
N ALA A 131 3.49 17.76 -2.39
CA ALA A 131 2.15 17.62 -2.97
C ALA A 131 2.17 17.36 -4.49
N SER A 132 3.24 17.72 -5.19
CA SER A 132 3.43 17.48 -6.64
C SER A 132 3.51 16.00 -7.01
N ILE A 133 3.87 15.12 -6.06
CA ILE A 133 4.08 13.68 -6.29
C ILE A 133 3.16 12.78 -5.44
N VAL A 134 2.27 13.38 -4.64
CA VAL A 134 1.38 12.66 -3.73
C VAL A 134 -0.07 12.80 -4.16
N ASP A 135 -0.77 11.68 -4.30
CA ASP A 135 -2.23 11.65 -4.40
C ASP A 135 -2.83 10.96 -3.18
N GLY A 136 -3.49 11.75 -2.32
CA GLY A 136 -4.15 11.24 -1.13
C GLY A 136 -3.20 10.89 0.01
N GLN A 137 -3.26 9.65 0.50
CA GLN A 137 -2.45 9.20 1.64
C GLN A 137 -1.21 8.47 1.11
N THR A 138 -0.02 9.01 1.38
CA THR A 138 1.25 8.39 0.98
C THR A 138 1.96 7.72 2.15
N ASN A 139 2.95 6.88 1.83
CA ASN A 139 3.91 6.37 2.80
C ASN A 139 5.22 7.17 2.68
N ILE A 140 5.85 7.50 3.80
CA ILE A 140 7.04 8.34 3.82
C ILE A 140 8.18 7.81 2.95
N TYR A 141 8.34 6.48 2.82
CA TYR A 141 9.40 5.91 1.97
C TYR A 141 9.31 6.34 0.50
N ALA A 142 8.10 6.66 0.00
CA ALA A 142 7.94 7.12 -1.38
C ALA A 142 8.51 8.54 -1.57
N LEU A 143 8.41 9.39 -0.54
CA LEU A 143 9.02 10.73 -0.57
C LEU A 143 10.55 10.63 -0.60
N PHE A 144 11.11 9.72 0.19
CA PHE A 144 12.55 9.43 0.16
C PHE A 144 13.00 8.98 -1.24
N MET A 145 12.32 7.99 -1.82
CA MET A 145 12.64 7.51 -3.17
C MET A 145 12.54 8.62 -4.23
N ALA A 146 11.50 9.46 -4.17
CA ALA A 146 11.30 10.52 -5.14
C ALA A 146 12.40 11.60 -5.06
N ILE A 147 12.72 12.07 -3.85
CA ILE A 147 13.82 13.02 -3.65
C ILE A 147 15.14 12.42 -4.14
N CYS A 148 15.43 11.17 -3.77
CA CYS A 148 16.65 10.48 -4.20
C CYS A 148 16.73 10.28 -5.73
N ALA A 149 15.59 10.11 -6.42
CA ALA A 149 15.56 10.07 -7.88
C ALA A 149 16.02 11.39 -8.54
N LYS A 150 15.93 12.52 -7.82
CA LYS A 150 16.51 13.81 -8.24
C LYS A 150 17.97 13.98 -7.84
N LEU A 151 18.44 13.26 -6.82
CA LEU A 151 19.81 13.39 -6.28
C LEU A 151 20.80 12.35 -6.85
N VAL A 152 20.33 11.33 -7.56
CA VAL A 152 21.23 10.35 -8.20
C VAL A 152 22.02 10.99 -9.35
N ALA A 153 23.33 10.72 -9.41
CA ALA A 153 24.22 11.14 -10.50
C ALA A 153 23.91 10.40 -11.82
N GLU A 154 24.35 10.91 -12.97
CA GLU A 154 24.06 10.33 -14.31
C GLU A 154 24.52 8.88 -14.48
N ASP A 155 25.65 8.52 -13.89
CA ASP A 155 26.19 7.15 -13.83
C ASP A 155 26.00 6.51 -12.44
N GLY A 156 25.20 7.16 -11.59
CA GLY A 156 24.92 6.72 -10.24
C GLY A 156 23.83 5.66 -10.16
N GLN A 157 23.59 5.20 -8.94
CA GLN A 157 22.50 4.27 -8.66
C GLN A 157 21.89 4.53 -7.29
N MET A 158 20.64 4.11 -7.15
CA MET A 158 19.93 4.14 -5.88
C MET A 158 19.40 2.75 -5.53
N ILE A 159 19.64 2.29 -4.31
CA ILE A 159 19.31 0.95 -3.82
C ILE A 159 18.45 1.09 -2.57
N PHE A 160 17.21 0.63 -2.66
CA PHE A 160 16.21 0.81 -1.62
C PHE A 160 15.66 -0.52 -1.13
N ILE A 161 15.47 -0.63 0.19
CA ILE A 161 14.60 -1.65 0.79
C ILE A 161 13.25 -1.00 1.05
N THR A 162 12.20 -1.47 0.39
CA THR A 162 10.85 -0.91 0.57
C THR A 162 9.77 -1.98 0.60
N PRO A 163 8.58 -1.68 1.14
CA PRO A 163 7.42 -2.53 0.97
C PRO A 163 6.99 -2.62 -0.49
N ARG A 164 6.44 -3.77 -0.92
CA ARG A 164 5.88 -3.95 -2.29
C ARG A 164 4.71 -3.03 -2.64
N SER A 165 4.10 -2.33 -1.68
CA SER A 165 2.84 -1.60 -1.89
C SER A 165 2.92 -0.49 -2.94
N PHE A 166 4.08 0.12 -3.18
CA PHE A 166 4.22 1.14 -4.23
C PHE A 166 4.11 0.56 -5.64
N ALA A 167 4.39 -0.73 -5.82
CA ALA A 167 4.46 -1.38 -7.12
C ALA A 167 3.12 -1.34 -7.87
N SER A 168 2.00 -1.51 -7.17
CA SER A 168 0.66 -1.58 -7.76
C SER A 168 -0.40 -0.74 -7.04
N GLY A 169 -0.11 -0.19 -5.86
CA GLY A 169 -1.09 0.56 -5.08
C GLY A 169 -1.56 1.83 -5.78
N ARG A 170 -2.88 2.09 -5.78
CA ARG A 170 -3.47 3.25 -6.50
C ARG A 170 -2.95 4.59 -5.98
N TYR A 171 -2.81 4.76 -4.67
CA TYR A 171 -2.26 5.99 -4.05
C TYR A 171 -0.80 6.28 -4.44
N PHE A 172 -0.09 5.29 -5.02
CA PHE A 172 1.28 5.46 -5.51
C PHE A 172 1.35 5.78 -7.00
N GLN A 173 0.23 5.96 -7.71
CA GLN A 173 0.27 6.25 -9.15
C GLN A 173 1.04 7.54 -9.45
N SER A 174 0.69 8.67 -8.82
CA SER A 174 1.41 9.95 -9.02
C SER A 174 2.89 9.84 -8.65
N PHE A 175 3.21 9.04 -7.63
CA PHE A 175 4.59 8.74 -7.26
C PHE A 175 5.31 7.93 -8.36
N ARG A 176 4.68 6.88 -8.91
CA ARG A 176 5.26 6.07 -9.99
C ARG A 176 5.45 6.90 -11.26
N ASP A 177 4.50 7.77 -11.57
CA ASP A 177 4.61 8.71 -12.70
C ASP A 177 5.84 9.60 -12.55
N PHE A 178 6.04 10.19 -11.38
CA PHE A 178 7.22 11.00 -11.10
C PHE A 178 8.51 10.16 -11.10
N LEU A 179 8.51 9.01 -10.43
CA LEU A 179 9.69 8.16 -10.26
C LEU A 179 10.23 7.71 -11.62
N PHE A 180 9.36 7.18 -12.49
CA PHE A 180 9.78 6.64 -13.79
C PHE A 180 10.05 7.69 -14.87
N GLN A 181 9.80 8.97 -14.59
CA GLN A 181 10.34 10.07 -15.40
C GLN A 181 11.84 10.30 -15.13
N HIS A 182 12.33 9.92 -13.96
CA HIS A 182 13.69 10.24 -13.50
C HIS A 182 14.62 9.04 -13.43
N VAL A 183 14.09 7.86 -13.11
CA VAL A 183 14.87 6.62 -12.96
C VAL A 183 14.24 5.44 -13.67
N SER A 184 15.06 4.45 -14.00
CA SER A 184 14.67 3.14 -14.51
C SER A 184 15.10 2.05 -13.52
N ILE A 185 14.28 1.01 -13.38
CA ILE A 185 14.65 -0.15 -12.56
C ILE A 185 15.70 -0.95 -13.32
N ASP A 186 16.72 -1.41 -12.61
CA ASP A 186 17.77 -2.28 -13.17
C ASP A 186 17.76 -3.65 -12.48
N LEU A 187 17.54 -3.69 -11.16
CA LEU A 187 17.45 -4.93 -10.40
C LEU A 187 16.32 -4.89 -9.38
N ILE A 188 15.64 -6.02 -9.26
CA ILE A 188 14.65 -6.32 -8.23
C ILE A 188 15.10 -7.60 -7.52
N HIS A 189 15.09 -7.59 -6.19
CA HIS A 189 15.28 -8.77 -5.38
C HIS A 189 14.07 -8.98 -4.47
N LEU A 190 13.47 -10.16 -4.58
CA LEU A 190 12.30 -10.60 -3.84
C LEU A 190 12.72 -11.65 -2.81
N PHE A 191 12.08 -11.63 -1.65
CA PHE A 191 12.21 -12.68 -0.65
C PHE A 191 10.94 -13.52 -0.60
N ASN A 192 11.07 -14.80 -0.25
CA ASN A 192 9.91 -15.59 0.11
C ASN A 192 9.35 -15.09 1.45
N THR A 193 8.08 -14.73 1.47
CA THR A 193 7.36 -14.46 2.71
C THR A 193 6.70 -15.72 3.21
N ARG A 194 7.32 -16.36 4.21
CA ARG A 194 6.63 -17.16 5.25
C ARG A 194 7.55 -17.40 6.45
N LYS A 195 7.25 -16.66 7.53
CA LYS A 195 7.50 -16.95 8.96
C LYS A 195 8.92 -17.06 9.53
N ASP A 196 9.99 -17.31 8.79
CA ASP A 196 11.23 -17.78 9.45
C ASP A 196 12.37 -16.78 9.71
N THR A 197 12.27 -15.51 9.34
CA THR A 197 13.39 -14.56 9.57
C THR A 197 13.08 -13.40 10.53
N PHE A 198 11.80 -13.07 10.74
CA PHE A 198 11.36 -12.00 11.66
C PHE A 198 10.20 -12.44 12.56
N ALA A 199 10.22 -13.68 13.06
CA ALA A 199 9.15 -14.20 13.93
C ALA A 199 8.97 -13.45 15.27
N LYS A 200 9.88 -12.51 15.60
CA LYS A 200 9.79 -11.68 16.81
C LYS A 200 9.10 -10.34 16.61
N ASP A 201 8.93 -9.89 15.36
CA ASP A 201 8.25 -8.65 15.05
C ASP A 201 7.00 -8.98 14.20
N GLU A 202 5.84 -8.46 14.57
CA GLU A 202 4.55 -8.64 13.85
C GLU A 202 4.54 -7.95 12.46
N VAL A 203 5.68 -7.90 11.77
CA VAL A 203 5.85 -7.21 10.50
C VAL A 203 5.66 -8.22 9.36
N LEU A 204 4.40 -8.52 9.05
CA LEU A 204 4.03 -9.08 7.75
C LEU A 204 4.16 -7.99 6.69
N GLN A 205 5.39 -7.71 6.25
CA GLN A 205 5.63 -6.86 5.09
C GLN A 205 6.48 -7.64 4.09
N GLU A 206 5.90 -7.86 2.91
CA GLU A 206 6.64 -8.35 1.75
C GLU A 206 7.57 -7.22 1.31
N LEU A 207 8.83 -7.26 1.78
CA LEU A 207 9.86 -6.31 1.39
C LEU A 207 10.42 -6.68 0.01
N VAL A 208 10.84 -5.66 -0.71
CA VAL A 208 11.55 -5.76 -1.98
C VAL A 208 12.81 -4.91 -1.89
N ILE A 209 13.91 -5.42 -2.43
CA ILE A 209 15.10 -4.60 -2.66
C ILE A 209 15.11 -4.21 -4.13
N ILE A 210 15.26 -2.93 -4.41
CA ILE A 210 15.25 -2.42 -5.78
C ILE A 210 16.47 -1.55 -5.99
N ARG A 211 17.21 -1.84 -7.06
CA ARG A 211 18.22 -0.94 -7.62
C ARG A 211 17.62 -0.23 -8.83
N MET A 212 17.71 1.09 -8.81
CA MET A 212 17.34 1.96 -9.91
C MET A 212 18.55 2.79 -10.33
N VAL A 213 18.57 3.14 -11.61
CA VAL A 213 19.57 3.99 -12.25
C VAL A 213 18.87 5.14 -12.97
N PRO A 214 19.54 6.24 -13.33
CA PRO A 214 18.92 7.32 -14.10
C PRO A 214 18.20 6.84 -15.36
N ALA A 215 17.09 7.51 -15.70
CA ALA A 215 16.23 7.10 -16.81
C ALA A 215 16.98 7.06 -18.15
N GLY A 216 16.62 6.08 -18.99
CA GLY A 216 17.28 5.84 -20.28
C GLY A 216 18.38 4.78 -20.21
N ASN A 217 18.82 4.40 -19.01
CA ASN A 217 19.75 3.31 -18.78
C ASN A 217 19.00 1.98 -18.56
N GLY A 218 19.10 1.06 -19.53
CA GLY A 218 18.68 -0.34 -19.35
C GLY A 218 17.49 -0.78 -20.20
N LYS A 219 17.68 -1.86 -20.97
CA LYS A 219 16.60 -2.57 -21.69
C LYS A 219 16.10 -3.82 -20.95
N LEU A 220 16.89 -4.29 -20.00
CA LEU A 220 16.67 -5.54 -19.29
C LEU A 220 16.70 -5.28 -17.79
N ILE A 221 15.74 -5.88 -17.07
CA ILE A 221 15.66 -5.84 -15.62
C ILE A 221 16.01 -7.23 -15.08
N THR A 222 16.92 -7.28 -14.11
CA THR A 222 17.24 -8.52 -13.40
C THR A 222 16.28 -8.68 -12.23
N VAL A 223 15.41 -9.69 -12.27
CA VAL A 223 14.59 -10.08 -11.11
C VAL A 223 15.23 -11.29 -10.47
N SER A 224 15.50 -11.19 -9.19
CA SER A 224 16.09 -12.26 -8.38
C SER A 224 15.20 -12.59 -7.19
N TYR A 225 15.27 -13.82 -6.72
CA TYR A 225 14.44 -14.32 -5.65
C TYR A 225 15.21 -15.28 -4.75
N SER A 226 15.09 -15.07 -3.43
CA SER A 226 15.64 -15.95 -2.40
C SER A 226 14.52 -16.50 -1.52
N GLN A 227 14.64 -17.77 -1.13
CA GLN A 227 13.81 -18.39 -0.10
C GLN A 227 14.13 -17.85 1.29
N GLY A 228 15.39 -17.51 1.55
CA GLY A 228 15.82 -16.93 2.82
C GLY A 228 17.31 -16.58 2.81
N ILE A 229 17.94 -16.67 3.98
CA ILE A 229 19.38 -16.38 4.13
C ILE A 229 20.23 -17.49 3.49
N SER A 230 19.75 -18.73 3.47
CA SER A 230 20.52 -19.89 2.98
C SER A 230 20.89 -19.82 1.51
N ASP A 231 20.07 -19.17 0.68
CA ASP A 231 20.26 -19.06 -0.77
C ASP A 231 20.54 -17.62 -1.22
N LEU A 232 20.76 -16.69 -0.28
CA LEU A 232 20.99 -15.27 -0.58
C LEU A 232 22.25 -15.02 -1.43
N ASP A 233 23.27 -15.88 -1.30
CA ASP A 233 24.49 -15.80 -2.10
C ASP A 233 24.30 -16.34 -3.53
N HIS A 234 23.26 -17.17 -3.76
CA HIS A 234 22.99 -17.83 -5.03
C HIS A 234 21.47 -17.83 -5.33
N PRO A 235 20.84 -16.64 -5.42
CA PRO A 235 19.40 -16.56 -5.62
C PRO A 235 19.02 -17.07 -7.01
N TYR A 236 17.78 -17.51 -7.15
CA TYR A 236 17.19 -17.65 -8.48
C TYR A 236 17.20 -16.28 -9.15
N GLN A 237 17.59 -16.19 -10.42
CA GLN A 237 17.65 -14.93 -11.15
C GLN A 237 17.23 -15.12 -12.60
N LYS A 238 16.52 -14.12 -13.12
CA LYS A 238 16.12 -14.07 -14.52
C LYS A 238 16.09 -12.63 -15.01
N LYS A 239 16.43 -12.44 -16.29
CA LYS A 239 16.36 -11.15 -16.97
C LYS A 239 15.08 -11.06 -17.77
N TYR A 240 14.41 -9.91 -17.67
CA TYR A 240 13.16 -9.59 -18.36
C TYR A 240 13.35 -8.32 -19.19
N ALA A 241 12.61 -8.16 -20.28
CA ALA A 241 12.54 -6.85 -20.91
C ALA A 241 11.94 -5.83 -19.92
N ALA A 242 12.39 -4.57 -19.97
CA ALA A 242 11.89 -3.55 -19.05
C ALA A 242 10.37 -3.40 -19.10
N SER A 243 9.78 -3.43 -20.30
CA SER A 243 8.33 -3.41 -20.52
C SER A 243 7.60 -4.63 -19.94
N GLU A 244 8.30 -5.74 -19.71
CA GLU A 244 7.75 -6.92 -19.06
C GLU A 244 7.70 -6.81 -17.53
N ILE A 245 8.32 -5.79 -16.95
CA ILE A 245 8.30 -5.55 -15.50
C ILE A 245 7.54 -4.26 -15.20
N VAL A 246 7.76 -3.21 -15.98
CA VAL A 246 7.06 -1.94 -15.85
C VAL A 246 6.82 -1.36 -17.24
N ASP A 247 5.54 -1.27 -17.62
CA ASP A 247 5.14 -0.54 -18.82
C ASP A 247 5.01 0.94 -18.47
N VAL A 248 6.08 1.70 -18.69
CA VAL A 248 6.14 3.15 -18.43
C VAL A 248 5.20 3.96 -19.34
N SER A 249 4.71 3.37 -20.43
CA SER A 249 3.71 4.01 -21.31
C SER A 249 2.28 3.84 -20.80
N SER A 250 2.05 2.87 -19.90
CA SER A 250 0.74 2.67 -19.28
C SER A 250 0.39 3.82 -18.32
N GLU A 251 -0.92 4.04 -18.13
CA GLU A 251 -1.43 5.04 -17.19
C GLU A 251 -1.06 4.68 -15.74
N GLU A 252 -1.14 3.41 -15.37
CA GLU A 252 -0.91 2.96 -13.99
C GLU A 252 0.56 2.74 -13.64
N LYS A 253 1.42 2.45 -14.64
CA LYS A 253 2.85 2.11 -14.48
C LYS A 253 3.11 1.04 -13.41
N VAL A 254 2.24 0.02 -13.35
CA VAL A 254 2.37 -1.07 -12.38
C VAL A 254 3.72 -1.77 -12.56
N VAL A 255 4.41 -1.99 -11.43
CA VAL A 255 5.63 -2.80 -11.37
C VAL A 255 5.25 -4.24 -11.05
N TYR A 256 5.42 -5.12 -12.01
CA TYR A 256 5.17 -6.56 -11.85
C TYR A 256 6.39 -7.23 -11.21
N LEU A 257 6.13 -8.08 -10.22
CA LEU A 257 7.16 -8.71 -9.39
C LEU A 257 7.08 -10.25 -9.49
N PRO A 258 7.40 -10.86 -10.65
CA PRO A 258 7.29 -12.30 -10.82
C PRO A 258 8.30 -13.05 -9.95
N VAL A 259 7.83 -14.05 -9.20
CA VAL A 259 8.66 -14.87 -8.31
C VAL A 259 9.04 -16.20 -8.95
N ASP A 260 8.12 -16.78 -9.74
CA ASP A 260 8.30 -18.09 -10.35
C ASP A 260 7.68 -18.14 -11.76
N GLY A 261 7.82 -19.30 -12.43
CA GLY A 261 7.25 -19.52 -13.76
C GLY A 261 5.72 -19.50 -13.79
N ARG A 262 5.03 -19.63 -12.64
CA ARG A 262 3.58 -19.51 -12.57
C ARG A 262 3.17 -18.05 -12.66
N ASP A 263 3.84 -17.15 -11.93
CA ASP A 263 3.63 -15.71 -12.04
C ASP A 263 3.88 -15.22 -13.46
N GLU A 264 4.93 -15.72 -14.11
CA GLU A 264 5.22 -15.39 -15.52
C GLU A 264 4.08 -15.82 -16.46
N ALA A 265 3.55 -17.03 -16.29
CA ALA A 265 2.43 -17.50 -17.09
C ALA A 265 1.18 -16.65 -16.89
N ILE A 266 0.92 -16.21 -15.65
CA ILE A 266 -0.17 -15.30 -15.30
C ILE A 266 0.03 -13.95 -15.99
N LEU A 267 1.21 -13.34 -15.86
CA LEU A 267 1.52 -12.06 -16.49
C LEU A 267 1.42 -12.12 -18.01
N SER A 268 1.93 -13.20 -18.63
CA SER A 268 1.82 -13.42 -20.07
C SER A 268 0.37 -13.53 -20.50
N LEU A 269 -0.48 -14.24 -19.74
CA LEU A 269 -1.91 -14.37 -20.05
C LEU A 269 -2.58 -12.99 -20.00
N PHE A 270 -2.40 -12.24 -18.90
CA PHE A 270 -3.00 -10.92 -18.73
C PHE A 270 -2.54 -9.91 -19.79
N ARG A 271 -1.27 -9.99 -20.24
CA ARG A 271 -0.77 -9.14 -21.33
C ARG A 271 -1.25 -9.54 -22.71
N SER A 272 -1.42 -10.83 -22.93
CA SER A 272 -2.01 -11.34 -24.19
C SER A 272 -3.50 -11.03 -24.29
N TRP A 273 -4.10 -10.58 -23.18
CA TRP A 273 -5.50 -10.21 -23.16
C TRP A 273 -5.69 -8.84 -23.79
N ASP A 274 -6.17 -8.86 -25.03
CA ASP A 274 -6.55 -7.73 -25.87
C ASP A 274 -7.98 -7.22 -25.60
N GLY A 275 -8.79 -8.04 -24.93
CA GLY A 275 -10.13 -7.67 -24.47
C GLY A 275 -10.11 -6.59 -23.40
N ASN A 276 -10.34 -5.34 -23.81
CA ASN A 276 -10.70 -4.26 -22.89
C ASN A 276 -12.19 -3.91 -23.09
N MET A 277 -12.86 -3.44 -22.02
CA MET A 277 -14.29 -3.10 -22.06
C MET A 277 -14.63 -1.90 -22.95
N GLU A 278 -13.64 -1.22 -23.54
CA GLU A 278 -13.82 -0.06 -24.43
C GLU A 278 -13.53 -0.36 -25.92
N LYS A 279 -12.86 -1.48 -26.23
CA LYS A 279 -12.46 -1.95 -27.56
C LYS A 279 -12.30 -3.49 -27.54
N PRO A 280 -13.36 -4.24 -27.90
CA PRO A 280 -13.32 -5.68 -28.02
C PRO A 280 -12.83 -6.08 -29.42
N GLU A 281 -11.53 -6.21 -29.65
CA GLU A 281 -11.02 -6.88 -30.86
C GLU A 281 -10.04 -7.95 -30.36
N PRO A 282 -10.49 -9.23 -30.31
CA PRO A 282 -10.84 -9.99 -31.50
C PRO A 282 -12.26 -10.61 -31.44
N PHE A 283 -13.10 -10.18 -30.49
CA PHE A 283 -14.50 -10.58 -30.44
C PHE A 283 -15.36 -9.53 -31.14
N ARG A 284 -15.21 -9.42 -32.47
CA ARG A 284 -16.25 -8.81 -33.29
C ARG A 284 -17.52 -9.66 -33.20
N THR A 285 -18.36 -9.38 -32.22
CA THR A 285 -19.80 -9.47 -32.43
C THR A 285 -20.26 -8.07 -32.76
N ASN A 286 -20.89 -7.86 -33.93
CA ASN A 286 -21.75 -6.68 -34.12
C ASN A 286 -23.04 -6.82 -33.25
N GLY A 287 -22.88 -7.33 -32.03
CA GLY A 287 -23.92 -7.85 -31.16
C GLY A 287 -24.19 -6.93 -29.97
N PRO A 288 -25.28 -7.16 -29.24
CA PRO A 288 -25.60 -6.40 -28.03
C PRO A 288 -24.53 -6.60 -26.95
N ARG A 289 -24.28 -5.56 -26.15
CA ARG A 289 -23.30 -5.51 -25.05
C ARG A 289 -23.35 -6.70 -24.08
N GLU A 290 -24.53 -7.30 -23.91
CA GLU A 290 -24.72 -8.51 -23.10
C GLU A 290 -23.93 -9.71 -23.62
N GLU A 291 -23.88 -9.92 -24.95
CA GLU A 291 -23.15 -11.04 -25.57
C GLU A 291 -21.63 -10.89 -25.42
N GLU A 292 -21.14 -9.65 -25.49
CA GLU A 292 -19.72 -9.33 -25.25
C GLU A 292 -19.33 -9.64 -23.80
N MET A 293 -20.15 -9.21 -22.84
CA MET A 293 -19.91 -9.43 -21.41
C MET A 293 -19.94 -10.91 -21.04
N ASP A 294 -20.86 -11.67 -21.64
CA ASP A 294 -20.96 -13.12 -21.47
C ASP A 294 -19.68 -13.84 -21.98
N CYS A 295 -19.14 -13.41 -23.13
CA CYS A 295 -17.88 -13.94 -23.66
C CYS A 295 -16.68 -13.64 -22.74
N VAL A 296 -16.59 -12.41 -22.24
CA VAL A 296 -15.56 -12.00 -21.27
C VAL A 296 -15.65 -12.82 -19.99
N THR A 297 -16.85 -12.99 -19.45
CA THR A 297 -17.10 -13.75 -18.22
C THR A 297 -16.69 -15.22 -18.36
N LYS A 298 -17.03 -15.87 -19.47
CA LYS A 298 -16.63 -17.26 -19.76
C LYS A 298 -15.11 -17.39 -19.85
N SER A 299 -14.45 -16.45 -20.52
CA SER A 299 -12.98 -16.43 -20.66
C SER A 299 -12.30 -16.27 -19.29
N LEU A 300 -12.83 -15.37 -18.46
CA LEU A 300 -12.38 -15.17 -17.08
C LEU A 300 -12.53 -16.42 -16.22
N LYS A 301 -13.69 -17.08 -16.28
CA LYS A 301 -13.92 -18.33 -15.54
C LYS A 301 -12.91 -19.41 -15.94
N LYS A 302 -12.70 -19.59 -17.24
CA LYS A 302 -11.73 -20.55 -17.77
C LYS A 302 -10.30 -20.22 -17.30
N ALA A 303 -9.89 -18.96 -17.37
CA ALA A 303 -8.59 -18.51 -16.89
C ALA A 303 -8.39 -18.80 -15.40
N ALA A 304 -9.40 -18.52 -14.56
CA ALA A 304 -9.36 -18.81 -13.13
C ALA A 304 -9.17 -20.31 -12.85
N GLU A 305 -9.86 -21.18 -13.59
CA GLU A 305 -9.78 -22.64 -13.46
C GLU A 305 -8.43 -23.20 -13.94
N GLU A 306 -7.93 -22.74 -15.09
CA GLU A 306 -6.66 -23.20 -15.67
C GLU A 306 -5.46 -22.75 -14.82
N LEU A 307 -5.44 -21.49 -14.40
CA LEU A 307 -4.36 -20.93 -13.59
C LEU A 307 -4.47 -21.28 -12.11
N LYS A 308 -5.62 -21.79 -11.65
CA LYS A 308 -5.94 -22.05 -10.25
C LYS A 308 -5.72 -20.82 -9.36
N VAL A 309 -6.14 -19.65 -9.83
CA VAL A 309 -6.05 -18.37 -9.10
C VAL A 309 -7.46 -17.78 -8.96
N PRO A 310 -7.79 -17.15 -7.82
CA PRO A 310 -9.04 -16.44 -7.68
C PRO A 310 -9.01 -15.18 -8.56
N ILE A 311 -10.03 -14.99 -9.39
CA ILE A 311 -10.23 -13.74 -10.12
C ILE A 311 -11.41 -13.00 -9.48
N ILE A 312 -11.17 -11.76 -9.08
CA ILE A 312 -12.19 -10.87 -8.52
C ILE A 312 -12.59 -9.88 -9.62
N VAL A 313 -13.88 -9.85 -9.92
CA VAL A 313 -14.46 -8.92 -10.91
C VAL A 313 -15.33 -7.91 -10.16
N LEU A 314 -15.12 -6.62 -10.44
CA LEU A 314 -15.97 -5.55 -9.92
C LEU A 314 -17.06 -5.26 -10.94
N SER A 315 -18.33 -5.37 -10.51
CA SER A 315 -19.49 -4.99 -11.32
C SER A 315 -20.14 -3.76 -10.71
N GLN A 316 -20.43 -2.76 -11.52
CA GLN A 316 -21.36 -1.71 -11.13
C GLN A 316 -22.78 -2.28 -11.11
N LEU A 317 -23.63 -1.82 -10.19
CA LEU A 317 -25.03 -2.24 -10.06
C LEU A 317 -25.94 -1.15 -10.62
N GLN A 318 -26.94 -1.51 -11.40
CA GLN A 318 -27.94 -0.57 -11.92
C GLN A 318 -29.16 -0.55 -10.99
N ARG A 319 -29.16 0.35 -9.99
CA ARG A 319 -30.16 0.34 -8.93
C ARG A 319 -30.39 1.68 -8.26
N GLY A 320 -31.52 1.78 -7.56
CA GLY A 320 -31.83 2.86 -6.62
C GLY A 320 -31.17 2.68 -5.24
N PRO A 321 -31.57 3.48 -4.24
CA PRO A 321 -30.93 3.52 -2.92
C PRO A 321 -31.24 2.32 -2.01
N ASP A 322 -32.10 1.39 -2.43
CA ASP A 322 -32.58 0.28 -1.60
C ASP A 322 -31.45 -0.70 -1.21
N ARG A 323 -31.76 -1.86 -0.63
CA ARG A 323 -30.76 -2.93 -0.40
C ARG A 323 -30.49 -3.73 -1.69
N PRO A 324 -29.22 -4.00 -2.08
CA PRO A 324 -28.90 -4.61 -3.36
C PRO A 324 -29.33 -6.06 -3.42
N GLN A 325 -29.77 -6.45 -4.60
CA GLN A 325 -30.26 -7.77 -4.92
C GLN A 325 -29.53 -8.33 -6.13
N MET A 326 -29.67 -9.64 -6.30
CA MET A 326 -29.05 -10.37 -7.41
C MET A 326 -29.50 -9.85 -8.79
N ASP A 327 -30.72 -9.31 -8.88
CA ASP A 327 -31.28 -8.77 -10.10
C ASP A 327 -30.66 -7.42 -10.50
N ASP A 328 -30.04 -6.70 -9.57
CA ASP A 328 -29.38 -5.40 -9.82
C ASP A 328 -28.08 -5.54 -10.64
N ILE A 329 -27.56 -6.75 -10.78
CA ILE A 329 -26.47 -7.06 -11.72
C ILE A 329 -27.12 -7.21 -13.10
N SER A 330 -27.25 -6.12 -13.84
CA SER A 330 -27.94 -6.08 -15.13
C SER A 330 -27.07 -6.58 -16.30
N ASP A 331 -25.76 -6.46 -16.17
CA ASP A 331 -24.87 -6.40 -17.34
C ASP A 331 -24.40 -7.77 -17.87
N SER A 332 -24.71 -8.89 -17.20
CA SER A 332 -24.48 -10.24 -17.73
C SER A 332 -25.24 -11.32 -16.97
N LYS A 333 -25.89 -12.21 -17.72
CA LYS A 333 -26.49 -13.43 -17.17
C LYS A 333 -25.42 -14.44 -16.76
N ASP A 334 -24.38 -14.60 -17.58
CA ASP A 334 -23.29 -15.54 -17.32
C ASP A 334 -22.50 -15.18 -16.06
N LEU A 335 -22.36 -13.89 -15.72
CA LEU A 335 -21.66 -13.49 -14.49
C LEU A 335 -22.38 -14.03 -13.24
N LYS A 336 -23.71 -14.01 -13.25
CA LYS A 336 -24.53 -14.59 -12.17
C LYS A 336 -24.40 -16.11 -12.12
N GLU A 337 -24.36 -16.77 -13.27
CA GLU A 337 -24.36 -18.23 -13.37
C GLU A 337 -22.98 -18.85 -13.08
N LEU A 338 -21.91 -18.26 -13.61
CA LEU A 338 -20.54 -18.81 -13.57
C LEU A 338 -19.75 -18.42 -12.32
N ALA A 339 -20.07 -17.29 -11.68
CA ALA A 339 -19.38 -16.87 -10.46
C ALA A 339 -19.54 -17.89 -9.33
N ASP A 340 -18.44 -18.28 -8.70
CA ASP A 340 -18.46 -19.21 -7.57
C ASP A 340 -19.02 -18.53 -6.30
N VAL A 341 -18.72 -17.24 -6.13
CA VAL A 341 -19.15 -16.39 -5.02
C VAL A 341 -19.59 -15.04 -5.56
N ILE A 342 -20.69 -14.51 -5.05
CA ILE A 342 -21.19 -13.16 -5.38
C ILE A 342 -21.42 -12.42 -4.07
N ILE A 343 -20.76 -11.28 -3.95
CA ILE A 343 -20.82 -10.41 -2.77
C ILE A 343 -21.38 -9.06 -3.22
N LEU A 344 -22.53 -8.68 -2.68
CA LEU A 344 -23.14 -7.38 -2.90
C LEU A 344 -22.81 -6.50 -1.70
N MET A 345 -22.22 -5.34 -1.98
CA MET A 345 -21.89 -4.37 -0.94
C MET A 345 -23.02 -3.35 -0.83
N HIS A 346 -23.49 -3.12 0.38
CA HIS A 346 -24.50 -2.14 0.70
C HIS A 346 -24.07 -1.25 1.85
N ASN A 347 -24.32 0.05 1.73
CA ASN A 347 -24.01 1.01 2.78
C ASN A 347 -25.07 1.05 3.89
N GLY A 348 -25.99 0.08 3.96
CA GLY A 348 -27.02 -0.04 4.99
C GLY A 348 -27.93 1.19 5.12
N ILE A 349 -28.53 1.34 6.31
CA ILE A 349 -29.34 2.51 6.69
C ILE A 349 -28.40 3.60 7.22
N GLY A 350 -27.83 4.37 6.31
CA GLY A 350 -27.19 5.65 6.61
C GLY A 350 -25.69 5.58 6.89
N TRP A 351 -25.01 6.65 6.49
CA TRP A 351 -23.61 6.92 6.74
C TRP A 351 -23.36 7.15 8.24
N ASP A 352 -23.46 6.11 9.07
CA ASP A 352 -23.02 6.18 10.46
C ASP A 352 -21.49 6.25 10.48
N LYS A 353 -20.95 7.46 10.40
CA LYS A 353 -19.57 7.74 10.83
C LYS A 353 -19.54 7.62 12.34
N ILE A 354 -19.18 6.44 12.84
CA ILE A 354 -18.68 6.33 14.21
C ILE A 354 -17.17 6.49 14.13
N ASP A 355 -16.64 7.58 14.68
CA ASP A 355 -15.21 7.93 14.64
C ASP A 355 -14.57 7.90 13.24
N GLY A 356 -15.36 8.15 12.18
CA GLY A 356 -14.90 8.18 10.80
C GLY A 356 -14.85 6.81 10.09
N GLN A 357 -15.32 5.74 10.71
CA GLN A 357 -15.46 4.41 10.11
C GLN A 357 -16.88 4.21 9.59
N ILE A 358 -17.03 3.46 8.50
CA ILE A 358 -18.34 3.13 7.88
C ILE A 358 -18.64 1.67 8.13
N ILE A 359 -19.81 1.35 8.68
CA ILE A 359 -20.27 -0.04 8.74
C ILE A 359 -20.94 -0.37 7.41
N GLY A 360 -20.32 -1.26 6.64
CA GLY A 360 -20.84 -1.77 5.38
C GLY A 360 -21.48 -3.13 5.56
N GLU A 361 -22.62 -3.33 4.93
CA GLU A 361 -23.27 -4.63 4.83
C GLU A 361 -22.73 -5.37 3.60
N PHE A 362 -22.15 -6.55 3.82
CA PHE A 362 -21.67 -7.46 2.79
C PHE A 362 -22.62 -8.63 2.68
N ILE A 363 -23.37 -8.67 1.58
CA ILE A 363 -24.37 -9.69 1.31
C ILE A 363 -23.75 -10.74 0.40
N ILE A 364 -23.47 -11.91 0.95
CA ILE A 364 -23.04 -13.09 0.18
C ILE A 364 -24.30 -13.66 -0.49
N ALA A 365 -24.60 -13.16 -1.69
CA ALA A 365 -25.80 -13.50 -2.45
C ALA A 365 -25.69 -14.88 -3.11
N LYS A 366 -24.46 -15.33 -3.40
CA LYS A 366 -24.17 -16.67 -3.93
C LYS A 366 -22.87 -17.18 -3.34
N ASN A 367 -22.85 -18.45 -2.98
CA ASN A 367 -21.65 -19.18 -2.61
C ASN A 367 -21.82 -20.66 -2.96
N THR A 368 -21.10 -21.15 -3.96
CA THR A 368 -21.22 -22.54 -4.45
C THR A 368 -20.62 -23.56 -3.49
N ARG A 369 -19.80 -23.14 -2.52
CA ARG A 369 -19.05 -24.02 -1.61
C ARG A 369 -19.21 -23.66 -0.13
N GLY A 370 -20.21 -22.86 0.22
CA GLY A 370 -20.40 -22.39 1.59
C GLY A 370 -21.73 -21.71 1.81
N ASN A 371 -21.88 -21.11 2.99
CA ASN A 371 -23.11 -20.44 3.37
C ASN A 371 -23.27 -19.12 2.63
N ILE A 372 -24.53 -18.80 2.34
CA ILE A 372 -24.98 -17.45 2.00
C ILE A 372 -25.42 -16.72 3.26
N GLY A 373 -25.44 -15.40 3.21
CA GLY A 373 -25.85 -14.59 4.35
C GLY A 373 -25.31 -13.18 4.27
N THR A 374 -25.52 -12.45 5.36
CA THR A 374 -25.06 -11.08 5.51
C THR A 374 -23.99 -11.03 6.57
N VAL A 375 -22.88 -10.36 6.27
CA VAL A 375 -21.83 -10.00 7.21
C VAL A 375 -21.77 -8.48 7.28
N GLU A 376 -21.72 -7.93 8.48
CA GLU A 376 -21.49 -6.50 8.67
C GLU A 376 -20.02 -6.30 8.97
N LEU A 377 -19.36 -5.48 8.15
CA LEU A 377 -17.94 -5.19 8.30
C LEU A 377 -17.74 -3.70 8.51
N THR A 378 -16.80 -3.37 9.38
CA THR A 378 -16.33 -2.01 9.57
C THR A 378 -15.31 -1.69 8.49
N CYS A 379 -15.62 -0.71 7.66
CA CYS A 379 -14.75 -0.19 6.62
C CYS A 379 -14.02 1.05 7.10
N ASP A 380 -12.69 0.94 7.17
CA ASP A 380 -11.80 2.10 7.20
C ASP A 380 -11.50 2.51 5.76
N LEU A 381 -12.32 3.42 5.23
CA LEU A 381 -12.15 3.98 3.89
C LEU A 381 -10.82 4.72 3.71
N LYS A 382 -10.21 5.24 4.78
CA LYS A 382 -8.89 5.89 4.67
C LYS A 382 -7.80 4.85 4.42
N GLN A 383 -7.95 3.65 4.99
CA GLN A 383 -6.98 2.57 4.84
C GLN A 383 -7.32 1.54 3.77
N GLY A 384 -8.55 1.55 3.22
CA GLY A 384 -9.05 0.53 2.31
C GLY A 384 -9.15 -0.85 2.97
N LYS A 385 -9.41 -0.89 4.28
CA LYS A 385 -9.46 -2.13 5.08
C LYS A 385 -10.85 -2.38 5.62
N PHE A 386 -11.20 -3.66 5.71
CA PHE A 386 -12.43 -4.14 6.32
C PHE A 386 -12.08 -4.96 7.57
N TYR A 387 -12.82 -4.74 8.64
CA TYR A 387 -12.63 -5.38 9.93
C TYR A 387 -13.96 -5.94 10.41
N GLU A 388 -13.93 -7.11 11.06
CA GLU A 388 -15.10 -7.61 11.79
C GLU A 388 -15.38 -6.74 13.04
N GLU A 389 -14.34 -6.15 13.64
CA GLU A 389 -14.42 -5.32 14.84
C GLU A 389 -14.17 -3.83 14.54
N ILE A 390 -14.80 -2.94 15.30
CA ILE A 390 -14.56 -1.48 15.21
C ILE A 390 -13.31 -1.16 16.02
N ILE A 391 -12.32 -0.47 15.47
CA ILE A 391 -11.09 -0.10 16.19
C ILE A 391 -11.06 1.42 16.38
N SER A 392 -11.24 1.91 17.60
CA SER A 392 -11.12 3.35 17.91
C SER A 392 -9.99 3.57 18.91
N ASP A 393 -9.04 4.45 18.59
CA ASP A 393 -7.88 4.79 19.42
C ASP A 393 -7.08 3.59 20.01
N GLY A 394 -6.93 2.51 19.22
CA GLY A 394 -6.22 1.30 19.64
C GLY A 394 -7.02 0.39 20.59
N VAL A 395 -8.30 0.67 20.80
CA VAL A 395 -9.22 -0.14 21.60
C VAL A 395 -10.21 -0.85 20.67
N THR A 396 -10.31 -2.18 20.82
CA THR A 396 -11.33 -2.99 20.17
C THR A 396 -12.72 -2.63 20.72
N MET A 397 -13.58 -2.18 19.83
CA MET A 397 -14.98 -1.85 20.09
C MET A 397 -15.88 -2.95 19.52
N LYS A 398 -16.88 -3.37 20.31
CA LYS A 398 -17.90 -4.34 19.91
C LYS A 398 -19.09 -3.62 19.32
N ALA A 399 -19.56 -4.05 18.15
CA ALA A 399 -20.76 -3.54 17.52
C ALA A 399 -21.99 -4.33 17.98
N PHE A 400 -23.10 -3.64 18.26
CA PHE A 400 -24.35 -4.26 18.66
C PHE A 400 -25.49 -3.68 17.83
N ARG A 401 -26.31 -4.55 17.23
CA ARG A 401 -27.59 -4.18 16.64
C ARG A 401 -28.65 -4.13 17.73
N ILE A 402 -29.29 -2.98 17.85
CA ILE A 402 -30.35 -2.71 18.83
C ILE A 402 -31.68 -2.49 18.09
N THR A 403 -32.59 -3.44 18.23
CA THR A 403 -33.88 -3.44 17.52
C THR A 403 -35.04 -3.43 18.53
N PRO A 404 -36.05 -2.55 18.40
CA PRO A 404 -37.19 -2.55 19.30
C PRO A 404 -38.02 -3.83 19.14
N LYS A 405 -38.36 -4.49 20.25
CA LYS A 405 -39.13 -5.76 20.23
C LYS A 405 -40.59 -5.58 19.81
N ARG A 406 -41.14 -4.39 20.03
CA ARG A 406 -42.56 -4.09 19.89
C ARG A 406 -42.78 -2.61 19.66
N ILE A 407 -43.94 -2.28 19.11
CA ILE A 407 -44.39 -0.89 19.03
C ILE A 407 -44.64 -0.36 20.44
N ARG A 408 -44.05 0.79 20.77
CA ARG A 408 -44.25 1.48 22.05
C ARG A 408 -44.61 2.93 21.79
N ARG A 409 -45.62 3.42 22.51
CA ARG A 409 -46.03 4.83 22.49
C ARG A 409 -45.89 5.39 23.89
N SER A 410 -45.06 6.42 24.05
CA SER A 410 -44.75 6.99 25.36
C SER A 410 -44.38 8.46 25.20
N ASN A 411 -44.93 9.34 26.05
CA ASN A 411 -44.58 10.76 26.10
C ASN A 411 -44.60 11.48 24.74
N GLY A 412 -45.56 11.12 23.88
CA GLY A 412 -45.73 11.70 22.54
C GLY A 412 -44.81 11.15 21.46
N GLN A 413 -43.99 10.14 21.76
CA GLN A 413 -43.08 9.50 20.81
C GLN A 413 -43.54 8.07 20.52
N VAL A 414 -43.19 7.58 19.32
CA VAL A 414 -43.49 6.22 18.87
C VAL A 414 -42.17 5.54 18.54
N LEU A 415 -41.96 4.38 19.15
CA LEU A 415 -40.86 3.46 18.83
C LEU A 415 -41.47 2.26 18.09
N THR A 416 -40.91 1.88 16.96
CA THR A 416 -41.40 0.76 16.15
C THR A 416 -40.27 -0.24 15.84
N PRO A 417 -40.58 -1.54 15.58
CA PRO A 417 -39.55 -2.55 15.30
C PRO A 417 -38.66 -2.26 14.09
N GLU A 418 -39.10 -1.41 13.16
CA GLU A 418 -38.33 -0.97 12.00
C GLU A 418 -37.22 0.03 12.38
N MET A 419 -37.28 0.61 13.57
CA MET A 419 -36.32 1.60 14.08
C MET A 419 -35.07 0.93 14.67
N SER A 420 -34.32 0.17 13.86
CA SER A 420 -33.11 -0.51 14.30
C SER A 420 -31.88 0.39 14.21
N VAL A 421 -31.03 0.41 15.23
CA VAL A 421 -29.75 1.15 15.22
C VAL A 421 -28.57 0.21 15.49
N VAL A 422 -27.37 0.59 15.04
CA VAL A 422 -26.12 -0.09 15.39
C VAL A 422 -25.32 0.83 16.31
N VAL A 423 -24.81 0.28 17.41
CA VAL A 423 -23.98 1.01 18.38
C VAL A 423 -22.69 0.27 18.64
N SER A 424 -21.59 1.01 18.80
CA SER A 424 -20.29 0.45 19.15
C SER A 424 -19.92 0.82 20.57
N THR A 425 -19.40 -0.13 21.34
CA THR A 425 -18.91 0.13 22.69
C THR A 425 -17.78 -0.83 23.05
N ASN A 426 -16.84 -0.41 23.89
CA ASN A 426 -15.83 -1.31 24.49
C ASN A 426 -16.44 -2.19 25.61
N LEU A 427 -17.72 -2.01 25.92
CA LEU A 427 -18.42 -2.75 26.95
C LEU A 427 -18.96 -4.09 26.43
N SER A 428 -19.17 -5.03 27.36
CA SER A 428 -19.81 -6.32 27.05
C SER A 428 -21.28 -6.21 26.66
N ASN A 429 -21.93 -5.10 26.98
CA ASN A 429 -23.31 -4.80 26.59
C ASN A 429 -23.53 -3.29 26.54
N PRO A 430 -24.15 -2.76 25.48
CA PRO A 430 -24.30 -1.31 25.27
C PRO A 430 -25.29 -0.65 26.23
N PHE A 431 -26.06 -1.42 27.01
CA PHE A 431 -26.92 -0.89 28.06
C PHE A 431 -26.20 -0.71 29.40
N ASN A 432 -24.96 -1.20 29.56
CA ASN A 432 -24.26 -1.21 30.86
C ASN A 432 -23.78 0.17 31.34
N ASN A 433 -23.68 1.16 30.45
CA ASN A 433 -23.33 2.55 30.78
C ASN A 433 -24.55 3.48 30.73
N GLY A 434 -25.66 3.04 31.33
CA GLY A 434 -26.92 3.78 31.25
C GLY A 434 -27.47 3.94 29.83
N ALA A 435 -27.09 3.02 28.93
CA ALA A 435 -27.46 3.02 27.51
C ALA A 435 -27.10 4.33 26.77
N LYS A 436 -25.97 4.97 27.13
CA LYS A 436 -25.56 6.26 26.56
C LYS A 436 -25.50 6.22 25.03
N GLU A 437 -24.76 5.26 24.48
CA GLU A 437 -24.54 5.10 23.04
C GLU A 437 -25.85 4.74 22.32
N VAL A 438 -26.70 3.94 22.96
CA VAL A 438 -28.05 3.60 22.45
C VAL A 438 -28.94 4.84 22.40
N ALA A 439 -28.99 5.61 23.50
CA ALA A 439 -29.81 6.81 23.58
C ALA A 439 -29.37 7.87 22.55
N GLU A 440 -28.06 8.06 22.41
CA GLU A 440 -27.50 8.97 21.41
C GLU A 440 -27.82 8.52 19.98
N ALA A 441 -27.70 7.21 19.68
CA ALA A 441 -28.03 6.68 18.36
C ALA A 441 -29.51 6.84 17.99
N TYR A 442 -30.43 6.50 18.89
CA TYR A 442 -31.87 6.66 18.65
C TYR A 442 -32.29 8.14 18.50
N MET A 443 -31.69 9.03 19.32
CA MET A 443 -31.94 10.46 19.22
C MET A 443 -31.39 11.02 17.90
N ARG A 444 -30.20 10.60 17.49
CA ARG A 444 -29.55 11.03 16.25
C ARG A 444 -30.30 10.56 15.01
N ILE A 445 -30.67 9.29 14.96
CA ILE A 445 -31.22 8.65 13.74
C ILE A 445 -32.71 8.93 13.58
N TYR A 446 -33.47 8.86 14.67
CA TYR A 446 -34.92 8.91 14.61
C TYR A 446 -35.52 10.12 15.33
N GLY A 447 -34.70 10.99 15.92
CA GLY A 447 -35.19 12.03 16.83
C GLY A 447 -35.90 11.45 18.06
N PHE A 448 -35.64 10.16 18.38
CA PHE A 448 -36.30 9.45 19.45
C PHE A 448 -35.51 9.61 20.76
N ASP A 449 -36.12 10.28 21.73
CA ASP A 449 -35.53 10.48 23.04
C ASP A 449 -35.78 9.26 23.93
N TYR A 450 -34.80 8.37 23.93
CA TYR A 450 -34.78 7.14 24.73
C TYR A 450 -35.08 7.39 26.22
N LYS A 451 -34.50 8.44 26.81
CA LYS A 451 -34.61 8.73 28.25
C LYS A 451 -35.98 9.30 28.57
N ARG A 452 -36.44 10.28 27.78
CA ARG A 452 -37.79 10.85 27.93
C ARG A 452 -38.87 9.80 27.71
N SER A 453 -38.65 8.83 26.85
CA SER A 453 -39.62 7.74 26.59
C SER A 453 -39.62 6.63 27.65
N CYS A 454 -38.78 6.74 28.70
CA CYS A 454 -38.61 5.74 29.76
C CYS A 454 -38.30 4.34 29.22
N CYS A 455 -37.45 4.27 28.18
CA CYS A 455 -37.00 3.02 27.60
C CYS A 455 -35.97 2.32 28.49
N CYS A 456 -35.98 0.99 28.47
CA CYS A 456 -35.01 0.17 29.19
C CYS A 456 -34.54 -0.99 28.31
N LYS A 457 -33.47 -1.68 28.72
CA LYS A 457 -32.89 -2.82 28.00
C LYS A 457 -33.93 -3.86 27.56
N THR A 458 -34.97 -4.11 28.36
CA THR A 458 -35.97 -5.14 28.05
C THR A 458 -36.86 -4.81 26.86
N ASP A 459 -36.90 -3.54 26.43
CA ASP A 459 -37.68 -3.09 25.27
C ASP A 459 -37.02 -3.42 23.93
N PHE A 460 -35.75 -3.84 23.94
CA PHE A 460 -34.94 -4.08 22.74
C PHE A 460 -34.40 -5.50 22.69
N ASP A 461 -34.23 -5.99 21.47
CA ASP A 461 -33.27 -7.04 21.14
C ASP A 461 -31.90 -6.41 20.93
N CYS A 462 -30.89 -7.07 21.48
CA CYS A 462 -29.50 -6.62 21.46
C CYS A 462 -28.66 -7.79 20.93
N VAL A 463 -28.24 -7.68 19.67
CA VAL A 463 -27.46 -8.70 18.98
C VAL A 463 -26.04 -8.19 18.83
N LEU A 464 -25.06 -8.93 19.35
CA LEU A 464 -23.64 -8.65 19.06
C LEU A 464 -23.40 -8.94 17.58
N LEU A 465 -22.76 -8.00 16.89
CA LEU A 465 -22.34 -8.11 15.51
C LEU A 465 -20.84 -8.46 15.53
N GLY A 466 -20.50 -9.64 15.02
CA GLY A 466 -19.19 -10.29 15.19
C GLY A 466 -19.39 -11.76 15.52
#